data_AF-A0A2V7H8X3-F1
#
_entry.id   AF-A0A2V7H8X3-F1
#
_cell.length_a   1.000
_cell.length_b   1.000
_cell.length_c   1.000
_cell.angle_alpha   90.00
_cell.angle_beta   90.00
_cell.angle_gamma   90.00
#
_symmetry.space_group_name_H-M   'P 1'
#
loop_
_entity.id
_entity.type
_entity.pdbx_description
1 polymer ?
#
loop_
_entity_poly.entity_id
_entity_poly.type
_entity_poly.pdbx_seq_one_letter_code
_entity_poly.pdbx_strand_id
1 'polypeptide(L)'
;MNWRALPRRAFPYLIAAAGGFLLSYAAVFLFAFPAQVLPDDGILPNVVGKTFEDASAILTKAGFPAQQGESRYTKSTPSNIVLQEDPPAGSRQKRGTNVVLALSAGQKTAEVPVTTNMSQQQARIAIENTGLTMGNVSEQLADQPRGLVIATNPPAGTKIELPGSVDVVLSKGPATVQMPDLFGRSAGEARSMIEQLGLRIAGMSRDTSSLQPENSVIRQIPAAGQTISAGGPVSLTVSHFPPPPSIKIDTGISAPPPSSPPLPPSRFPLPASR
;
A
#
# COMPACT_ATOMS: atom_id res chain seq x y z
N MET A 1 -59.26 92.55 -1.37
CA MET A 1 -59.46 92.08 0.02
C MET A 1 -58.38 92.72 0.90
N ASN A 2 -58.76 93.64 1.79
CA ASN A 2 -57.83 94.48 2.55
C ASN A 2 -57.08 93.70 3.65
N TRP A 3 -55.74 93.70 3.63
CA TRP A 3 -54.88 92.93 4.55
C TRP A 3 -54.31 93.75 5.72
N ARG A 4 -54.87 94.92 6.04
CA ARG A 4 -54.33 95.81 7.08
C ARG A 4 -55.31 96.00 8.24
N ALA A 5 -55.26 95.07 9.20
CA ALA A 5 -55.51 95.31 10.63
C ALA A 5 -55.48 93.99 11.43
N LEU A 6 -54.29 93.40 11.61
CA LEU A 6 -54.08 92.43 12.70
C LEU A 6 -53.48 93.19 13.89
N PRO A 7 -54.05 93.09 15.10
CA PRO A 7 -53.53 93.81 16.28
C PRO A 7 -52.11 93.33 16.57
N ARG A 8 -51.14 94.26 16.62
CA ARG A 8 -49.69 94.02 16.83
C ARG A 8 -49.35 93.12 18.03
N ARG A 9 -50.27 92.94 18.99
CA ARG A 9 -50.11 92.08 20.17
C ARG A 9 -50.39 90.59 19.92
N ALA A 10 -51.07 90.24 18.83
CA ALA A 10 -51.40 88.84 18.48
C ALA A 10 -50.31 88.15 17.64
N PHE A 11 -49.43 88.93 17.00
CA PHE A 11 -48.33 88.43 16.19
C PHE A 11 -47.37 87.46 16.92
N PRO A 12 -46.92 87.71 18.17
CA PRO A 12 -46.04 86.77 18.87
C PRO A 12 -46.76 85.45 19.23
N TYR A 13 -48.06 85.49 19.55
CA TYR A 13 -48.84 84.29 19.87
C TYR A 13 -49.12 83.43 18.63
N LEU A 14 -49.30 84.04 17.46
CA LEU A 14 -49.43 83.30 16.20
C LEU A 14 -48.12 82.59 15.82
N ILE A 15 -46.97 83.22 16.08
CA ILE A 15 -45.66 82.59 15.90
C ILE A 15 -45.47 81.43 16.88
N ALA A 16 -45.85 81.61 18.15
CA ALA A 16 -45.76 80.56 19.16
C ALA A 16 -46.71 79.37 18.85
N ALA A 17 -47.94 79.64 18.40
CA ALA A 17 -48.89 78.62 18.01
C ALA A 17 -48.45 77.85 16.75
N ALA A 18 -47.94 78.57 15.74
CA ALA A 18 -47.38 77.96 14.54
C ALA A 18 -46.14 77.13 14.86
N GLY A 19 -45.24 77.64 15.71
CA GLY A 19 -44.04 76.92 16.16
C GLY A 19 -44.36 75.67 16.98
N GLY A 20 -45.35 75.75 17.89
CA GLY A 20 -45.84 74.62 18.65
C GLY A 20 -46.49 73.54 17.78
N PHE A 21 -47.25 73.94 16.77
CA PHE A 21 -47.85 73.02 15.79
C PHE A 21 -46.78 72.36 14.90
N LEU A 22 -45.74 73.10 14.51
CA LEU A 22 -44.62 72.56 13.74
C LEU A 22 -43.78 71.57 14.56
N LEU A 23 -43.56 71.85 15.84
CA LEU A 23 -42.87 70.95 16.77
C LEU A 23 -43.69 69.69 17.07
N SER A 24 -45.00 69.82 17.30
CA SER A 24 -45.85 68.65 17.51
C SER A 24 -46.00 67.82 16.24
N TYR A 25 -46.10 68.46 15.08
CA TYR A 25 -46.08 67.79 13.78
C TYR A 25 -44.74 67.10 13.55
N ALA A 26 -43.61 67.73 13.85
CA ALA A 26 -42.29 67.10 13.76
C ALA A 26 -42.15 65.91 14.72
N ALA A 27 -42.67 66.00 15.94
CA ALA A 27 -42.65 64.90 16.91
C ALA A 27 -43.53 63.72 16.48
N VAL A 28 -44.74 64.00 15.99
CA VAL A 28 -45.67 63.00 15.44
C VAL A 28 -45.10 62.42 14.15
N PHE A 29 -44.46 63.22 13.31
CA PHE A 29 -43.80 62.77 12.09
C PHE A 29 -42.61 61.86 12.42
N LEU A 30 -41.78 62.20 13.40
CA LEU A 30 -40.65 61.36 13.84
C LEU A 30 -41.11 60.08 14.55
N PHE A 31 -42.30 60.08 15.17
CA PHE A 31 -42.90 58.91 15.82
C PHE A 31 -43.67 58.00 14.85
N ALA A 32 -44.44 58.57 13.92
CA ALA A 32 -45.25 57.85 12.93
C ALA A 32 -44.45 57.46 11.67
N PHE A 33 -43.43 58.27 11.33
CA PHE A 33 -42.40 58.00 10.33
C PHE A 33 -41.04 58.05 11.04
N PRO A 34 -40.69 57.02 11.85
CA PRO A 34 -39.33 56.90 12.39
C PRO A 34 -38.37 57.07 11.21
N ALA A 35 -37.45 58.05 11.36
CA ALA A 35 -36.49 58.41 10.34
C ALA A 35 -35.98 57.12 9.70
N GLN A 36 -36.28 57.02 8.41
CA GLN A 36 -36.08 55.88 7.52
C GLN A 36 -35.02 54.93 8.06
N VAL A 37 -35.41 53.68 8.32
CA VAL A 37 -34.50 52.55 8.51
C VAL A 37 -33.42 52.69 7.45
N LEU A 38 -32.25 53.23 7.82
CA LEU A 38 -31.12 53.22 6.90
C LEU A 38 -30.96 51.74 6.58
N PRO A 39 -30.95 51.34 5.30
CA PRO A 39 -30.56 50.00 4.96
C PRO A 39 -29.23 49.79 5.67
N ASP A 40 -29.20 48.90 6.66
CA ASP A 40 -27.98 48.56 7.41
C ASP A 40 -27.14 47.65 6.49
N ASP A 41 -26.99 48.11 5.25
CA ASP A 41 -26.38 47.42 4.14
C ASP A 41 -24.90 47.77 4.18
N GLY A 42 -24.08 46.78 4.44
CA GLY A 42 -22.63 46.89 4.33
C GLY A 42 -22.17 46.48 2.93
N ILE A 43 -21.00 46.97 2.54
CA ILE A 43 -20.26 46.41 1.41
C ILE A 43 -19.49 45.20 1.95
N LEU A 44 -19.66 44.06 1.31
CA LEU A 44 -18.94 42.84 1.68
C LEU A 44 -17.44 42.99 1.33
N PRO A 45 -16.51 42.94 2.30
CA PRO A 45 -15.08 43.01 2.01
C PRO A 45 -14.59 41.72 1.34
N ASN A 46 -13.65 41.85 0.40
CA ASN A 46 -13.02 40.69 -0.25
C ASN A 46 -12.12 39.94 0.73
N VAL A 47 -12.46 38.69 1.05
CA VAL A 47 -11.64 37.80 1.86
C VAL A 47 -11.08 36.59 1.10
N VAL A 48 -11.26 36.54 -0.22
CA VAL A 48 -10.67 35.51 -1.08
C VAL A 48 -9.14 35.58 -1.01
N GLY A 49 -8.51 34.41 -0.84
CA GLY A 49 -7.06 34.28 -0.70
C GLY A 49 -6.54 34.49 0.74
N LYS A 50 -7.40 34.82 1.70
CA LYS A 50 -7.04 34.88 3.13
C LYS A 50 -7.29 33.55 3.82
N THR A 51 -6.71 33.38 5.02
CA THR A 51 -7.04 32.26 5.90
C THR A 51 -8.48 32.42 6.41
N PHE A 52 -9.14 31.31 6.76
CA PHE A 52 -10.48 31.36 7.36
C PHE A 52 -10.53 32.24 8.62
N GLU A 53 -9.47 32.21 9.43
CA GLU A 53 -9.35 33.01 10.64
C GLU A 53 -9.33 34.51 10.31
N ASP A 54 -8.44 34.95 9.42
CA ASP A 54 -8.36 36.37 8.99
C ASP A 54 -9.65 36.83 8.30
N ALA A 55 -10.21 35.97 7.45
CA ALA A 55 -11.45 36.23 6.73
C ALA A 55 -12.61 36.44 7.71
N SER A 56 -12.75 35.55 8.69
CA SER A 56 -13.78 35.63 9.72
C SER A 56 -13.65 36.92 10.55
N ALA A 57 -12.43 37.34 10.89
CA ALA A 57 -12.19 38.58 11.62
C ALA A 57 -12.58 39.83 10.81
N ILE A 58 -12.22 39.87 9.52
CA ILE A 58 -12.56 40.97 8.62
C ILE A 58 -14.07 41.07 8.41
N LEU A 59 -14.73 39.93 8.16
CA LEU A 59 -16.17 39.88 7.96
C LEU A 59 -16.94 40.26 9.22
N THR A 60 -16.55 39.72 10.38
CA THR A 60 -17.18 40.05 11.66
C THR A 60 -17.04 41.54 11.98
N LYS A 61 -15.86 42.13 11.72
CA LYS A 61 -15.63 43.58 11.86
C LYS A 61 -16.51 44.41 10.92
N ALA A 62 -16.82 43.89 9.73
CA ALA A 62 -17.73 44.52 8.77
C ALA A 62 -19.23 44.28 9.10
N GLY A 63 -19.54 43.49 10.13
CA GLY A 63 -20.90 43.15 10.54
C GLY A 63 -21.49 41.94 9.81
N PHE A 64 -20.66 41.08 9.22
CA PHE A 64 -21.06 39.88 8.49
C PHE A 64 -20.53 38.62 9.20
N PRO A 65 -21.39 37.75 9.76
CA PRO A 65 -20.95 36.47 10.29
C PRO A 65 -20.44 35.55 9.17
N ALA A 66 -19.26 34.97 9.36
CA ALA A 66 -18.68 34.00 8.44
C ALA A 66 -19.15 32.58 8.79
N GLN A 67 -19.61 31.83 7.79
CA GLN A 67 -19.93 30.41 7.89
C GLN A 67 -18.98 29.59 7.04
N GLN A 68 -18.47 28.50 7.61
CA GLN A 68 -17.66 27.54 6.86
C GLN A 68 -18.57 26.74 5.92
N GLY A 69 -18.33 26.88 4.62
CA GLY A 69 -19.04 26.14 3.58
C GLY A 69 -18.32 24.86 3.16
N GLU A 70 -18.63 24.41 1.95
CA GLU A 70 -17.98 23.24 1.35
C GLU A 70 -16.48 23.48 1.15
N SER A 71 -15.68 22.46 1.46
CA SER A 71 -14.24 22.49 1.20
C SER A 71 -13.94 21.85 -0.16
N ARG A 72 -13.19 22.55 -1.01
CA ARG A 72 -12.81 22.08 -2.35
C ARG A 72 -11.31 21.76 -2.41
N TYR A 73 -10.96 20.62 -2.98
CA TYR A 73 -9.56 20.26 -3.21
C TYR A 73 -8.98 21.07 -4.36
N THR A 74 -7.76 21.60 -4.20
CA THR A 74 -7.07 22.40 -5.23
C THR A 74 -5.60 22.01 -5.26
N LYS A 75 -4.99 21.98 -6.45
CA LYS A 75 -3.60 21.57 -6.65
C LYS A 75 -2.56 22.57 -6.09
N SER A 76 -2.89 23.86 -6.05
CA SER A 76 -1.90 24.92 -5.78
C SER A 76 -2.17 25.76 -4.53
N THR A 77 -3.31 25.56 -3.86
CA THR A 77 -3.72 26.39 -2.73
C THR A 77 -3.56 25.60 -1.44
N PRO A 78 -2.88 26.15 -0.41
CA PRO A 78 -2.81 25.54 0.91
C PRO A 78 -4.20 25.31 1.52
N SER A 79 -4.31 24.37 2.45
CA SER A 79 -5.55 24.18 3.19
C SER A 79 -5.93 25.42 4.00
N ASN A 80 -7.23 25.59 4.26
CA ASN A 80 -7.81 26.69 5.05
C ASN A 80 -7.75 28.09 4.41
N ILE A 81 -7.47 28.18 3.11
CA ILE A 81 -7.58 29.43 2.35
C ILE A 81 -8.97 29.56 1.73
N VAL A 82 -9.56 30.75 1.79
CA VAL A 82 -10.85 31.05 1.14
C VAL A 82 -10.66 31.08 -0.38
N LEU A 83 -11.34 30.17 -1.08
CA LEU A 83 -11.35 30.10 -2.55
C LEU A 83 -12.47 30.95 -3.15
N GLN A 84 -13.62 30.96 -2.48
CA GLN A 84 -14.82 31.64 -2.93
C GLN A 84 -15.64 32.05 -1.72
N GLU A 85 -16.31 33.18 -1.84
CA GLU A 85 -17.30 33.67 -0.89
C GLU A 85 -18.65 33.82 -1.60
N ASP A 86 -19.71 33.50 -0.89
CA ASP A 86 -21.10 33.71 -1.33
C ASP A 86 -21.88 34.38 -0.18
N PRO A 87 -22.39 35.61 -0.35
CA PRO A 87 -22.38 36.47 -1.55
C PRO A 87 -20.97 36.93 -2.01
N PRO A 88 -20.79 37.40 -3.27
CA PRO A 88 -19.47 37.79 -3.77
C PRO A 88 -18.98 39.12 -3.19
N ALA A 89 -17.65 39.29 -3.19
CA ALA A 89 -16.94 40.52 -2.80
C ALA A 89 -17.59 41.78 -3.38
N GLY A 90 -17.68 42.82 -2.58
CA GLY A 90 -18.19 44.12 -3.02
C GLY A 90 -19.70 44.18 -3.20
N SER A 91 -20.43 43.07 -3.00
CA SER A 91 -21.89 43.10 -3.00
C SER A 91 -22.42 43.87 -1.79
N ARG A 92 -23.55 44.55 -1.97
CA ARG A 92 -24.28 45.20 -0.88
C ARG A 92 -25.19 44.18 -0.24
N GLN A 93 -24.95 43.89 1.03
CA GLN A 93 -25.72 42.92 1.80
C GLN A 93 -26.15 43.55 3.12
N LYS A 94 -27.32 43.14 3.62
CA LYS A 94 -27.76 43.50 4.96
C LYS A 94 -26.75 42.98 5.98
N ARG A 95 -26.33 43.82 6.93
CA ARG A 95 -25.51 43.39 8.05
C ARG A 95 -26.22 42.27 8.82
N GLY A 96 -25.44 41.31 9.31
CA GLY A 96 -25.94 40.06 9.88
C GLY A 96 -26.24 38.95 8.85
N THR A 97 -26.10 39.22 7.55
CA THR A 97 -26.16 38.16 6.53
C THR A 97 -24.99 37.21 6.68
N ASN A 98 -25.26 35.91 6.69
CA ASN A 98 -24.23 34.87 6.73
C ASN A 98 -23.51 34.79 5.38
N VAL A 99 -22.19 34.87 5.43
CA VAL A 99 -21.32 34.74 4.27
C VAL A 99 -20.72 33.34 4.30
N VAL A 100 -21.06 32.54 3.31
CA VAL A 100 -20.56 31.17 3.18
C VAL A 100 -19.21 31.21 2.47
N LEU A 101 -18.17 30.75 3.16
CA LEU A 101 -16.81 30.69 2.63
C LEU A 101 -16.49 29.27 2.18
N ALA A 102 -16.25 29.10 0.89
CA ALA A 102 -15.70 27.87 0.35
C ALA A 102 -14.19 27.83 0.59
N LEU A 103 -13.74 26.87 1.37
CA LEU A 103 -12.34 26.74 1.75
C LEU A 103 -11.59 25.78 0.84
N SER A 104 -10.30 25.99 0.69
CA SER A 104 -9.42 25.01 0.09
C SER A 104 -9.15 23.89 1.10
N ALA A 105 -9.44 22.66 0.70
CA ALA A 105 -9.02 21.46 1.43
C ALA A 105 -7.55 21.10 1.18
N GLY A 106 -6.83 21.89 0.38
CA GLY A 106 -5.49 21.57 -0.10
C GLY A 106 -5.48 20.51 -1.21
N GLN A 107 -4.32 19.91 -1.44
CA GLN A 107 -4.18 18.78 -2.35
C GLN A 107 -4.75 17.50 -1.75
N LYS A 108 -5.37 16.66 -2.58
CA LYS A 108 -5.83 15.34 -2.13
C LYS A 108 -4.60 14.50 -1.77
N THR A 109 -4.53 14.02 -0.54
CA THR A 109 -3.42 13.17 -0.06
C THR A 109 -3.92 11.77 0.24
N ALA A 110 -3.02 10.79 0.13
CA ALA A 110 -3.21 9.42 0.58
C ALA A 110 -2.07 9.03 1.53
N GLU A 111 -2.36 8.17 2.50
CA GLU A 111 -1.36 7.63 3.42
C GLU A 111 -0.74 6.36 2.85
N VAL A 112 0.58 6.25 2.96
CA VAL A 112 1.30 5.03 2.56
C VAL A 112 0.92 3.88 3.50
N PRO A 113 0.38 2.77 2.98
CA PRO A 113 0.01 1.63 3.82
C PRO A 113 1.25 0.90 4.33
N VAL A 114 1.10 0.20 5.45
CA VAL A 114 2.14 -0.72 5.96
C VAL A 114 2.21 -1.93 5.04
N THR A 115 3.33 -2.09 4.33
CA THR A 115 3.55 -3.21 3.39
C THR A 115 4.69 -4.13 3.80
N THR A 116 5.29 -3.91 4.99
CA THR A 116 6.38 -4.75 5.52
C THR A 116 5.96 -6.22 5.62
N ASN A 117 6.85 -7.13 5.23
CA ASN A 117 6.62 -8.59 5.18
C ASN A 117 5.52 -9.05 4.21
N MET A 118 4.99 -8.17 3.35
CA MET A 118 4.10 -8.57 2.27
C MET A 118 4.90 -9.01 1.04
N SER A 119 4.29 -9.81 0.17
CA SER A 119 4.84 -10.08 -1.16
C SER A 119 4.75 -8.83 -2.05
N GLN A 120 5.58 -8.76 -3.09
CA GLN A 120 5.51 -7.67 -4.08
C GLN A 120 4.08 -7.46 -4.64
N GLN A 121 3.35 -8.54 -4.90
CA GLN A 121 1.98 -8.44 -5.43
C GLN A 121 1.00 -7.91 -4.38
N GLN A 122 1.09 -8.38 -3.14
CA GLN A 122 0.25 -7.91 -2.05
C GLN A 122 0.51 -6.42 -1.74
N ALA A 123 1.79 -6.03 -1.71
CA ALA A 123 2.18 -4.64 -1.51
C ALA A 123 1.67 -3.73 -2.63
N ARG A 124 1.72 -4.19 -3.89
CA ARG A 124 1.13 -3.45 -5.02
C ARG A 124 -0.34 -3.18 -4.81
N ILE A 125 -1.12 -4.22 -4.51
CA ILE A 125 -2.57 -4.09 -4.28
C ILE A 125 -2.85 -3.15 -3.11
N ALA A 126 -2.11 -3.28 -2.01
CA ALA A 126 -2.27 -2.40 -0.85
C ALA A 126 -2.02 -0.92 -1.21
N ILE A 127 -0.96 -0.63 -1.97
CA ILE A 127 -0.62 0.72 -2.43
C ILE A 127 -1.71 1.25 -3.39
N GLU A 128 -2.09 0.46 -4.40
CA GLU A 128 -3.10 0.85 -5.40
C GLU A 128 -4.48 1.11 -4.79
N ASN A 129 -4.87 0.37 -3.74
CA ASN A 129 -6.12 0.59 -3.01
C ASN A 129 -6.20 1.96 -2.33
N THR A 130 -5.06 2.60 -2.04
CA THR A 130 -5.00 3.97 -1.49
C THR A 130 -5.05 5.05 -2.56
N GLY A 131 -5.06 4.67 -3.84
CA GLY A 131 -4.95 5.57 -4.99
C GLY A 131 -3.53 5.99 -5.35
N LEU A 132 -2.53 5.49 -4.60
CA LEU A 132 -1.11 5.63 -4.91
C LEU A 132 -0.68 4.60 -5.95
N THR A 133 0.40 4.86 -6.67
CA THR A 133 0.97 3.92 -7.63
C THR A 133 2.25 3.29 -7.09
N MET A 134 2.50 2.02 -7.42
CA MET A 134 3.79 1.40 -7.14
C MET A 134 4.83 1.99 -8.11
N GLY A 135 5.89 2.58 -7.55
CA GLY A 135 7.00 3.17 -8.28
C GLY A 135 8.09 2.15 -8.58
N ASN A 136 9.33 2.53 -8.28
CA ASN A 136 10.50 1.69 -8.49
C ASN A 136 10.54 0.54 -7.48
N VAL A 137 10.89 -0.64 -7.98
CA VAL A 137 11.15 -1.81 -7.15
C VAL A 137 12.65 -2.04 -7.11
N SER A 138 13.25 -1.88 -5.93
CA SER A 138 14.65 -2.16 -5.69
C SER A 138 14.78 -3.40 -4.81
N GLU A 139 15.92 -4.08 -4.89
CA GLU A 139 16.16 -5.28 -4.12
C GLU A 139 17.44 -5.10 -3.27
N GLN A 140 17.35 -5.36 -1.96
CA GLN A 140 18.44 -5.20 -1.01
C GLN A 140 18.64 -6.47 -0.17
N LEU A 141 19.89 -6.73 0.25
CA LEU A 141 20.20 -7.81 1.18
C LEU A 141 19.60 -7.50 2.55
N ALA A 142 18.82 -8.44 3.09
CA ALA A 142 18.17 -8.32 4.39
C ALA A 142 17.93 -9.72 4.96
N ASP A 143 17.84 -9.84 6.29
CA ASP A 143 17.66 -11.13 6.96
C ASP A 143 16.30 -11.79 6.67
N GLN A 144 15.35 -11.02 6.14
CA GLN A 144 14.02 -11.51 5.75
C GLN A 144 14.09 -12.41 4.52
N PRO A 145 13.16 -13.38 4.38
CA PRO A 145 13.04 -14.21 3.18
C PRO A 145 13.02 -13.41 1.87
N ARG A 146 13.62 -13.98 0.82
CA ARG A 146 13.65 -13.36 -0.50
C ARG A 146 12.24 -13.08 -1.03
N GLY A 147 12.03 -11.90 -1.62
CA GLY A 147 10.78 -11.51 -2.27
C GLY A 147 9.75 -10.85 -1.34
N LEU A 148 10.06 -10.69 -0.05
CA LEU A 148 9.27 -9.89 0.89
C LEU A 148 9.69 -8.42 0.85
N VAL A 149 8.73 -7.52 1.07
CA VAL A 149 9.00 -6.08 1.23
C VAL A 149 9.65 -5.83 2.58
N ILE A 150 10.81 -5.17 2.55
CA ILE A 150 11.56 -4.77 3.74
C ILE A 150 11.26 -3.33 4.13
N ALA A 151 11.11 -2.46 3.13
CA ALA A 151 10.90 -1.04 3.32
C ALA A 151 10.18 -0.44 2.11
N THR A 152 9.58 0.73 2.32
CA THR A 152 9.05 1.57 1.25
C THR A 152 9.64 2.97 1.38
N ASN A 153 9.74 3.66 0.26
CA ASN A 153 10.08 5.06 0.21
C ASN A 153 9.00 5.81 -0.58
N PRO A 154 8.21 6.69 0.07
CA PRO A 154 8.24 7.08 1.48
C PRO A 154 7.84 5.95 2.47
N PRO A 155 8.20 6.07 3.77
CA PRO A 155 7.86 5.05 4.78
C PRO A 155 6.36 5.02 5.06
N ALA A 156 5.87 3.90 5.59
CA ALA A 156 4.47 3.72 5.96
C ALA A 156 3.97 4.83 6.91
N GLY A 157 2.73 5.26 6.73
CA GLY A 157 2.11 6.37 7.46
C GLY A 157 2.45 7.77 6.90
N THR A 158 3.35 7.88 5.93
CA THR A 158 3.62 9.17 5.26
C THR A 158 2.43 9.58 4.40
N LYS A 159 2.05 10.86 4.46
CA LYS A 159 1.02 11.45 3.57
C LYS A 159 1.67 11.91 2.26
N ILE A 160 1.16 11.41 1.15
CA ILE A 160 1.62 11.73 -0.21
C ILE A 160 0.48 12.38 -0.99
N GLU A 161 0.80 13.41 -1.77
CA GLU A 161 -0.14 14.06 -2.69
C GLU A 161 -0.46 13.18 -3.90
N LEU A 162 -1.73 13.17 -4.33
CA LEU A 162 -2.20 12.36 -5.46
C LEU A 162 -2.14 13.15 -6.78
N PRO A 163 -1.67 12.55 -7.89
CA PRO A 163 -1.12 11.20 -8.00
C PRO A 163 0.31 11.12 -7.45
N GLY A 164 0.57 10.13 -6.60
CA GLY A 164 1.87 9.91 -5.97
C GLY A 164 2.31 8.46 -6.15
N SER A 165 3.62 8.23 -6.18
CA SER A 165 4.22 6.90 -6.28
C SER A 165 4.97 6.51 -5.01
N VAL A 166 4.97 5.22 -4.70
CA VAL A 166 5.72 4.64 -3.58
C VAL A 166 6.70 3.63 -4.12
N ASP A 167 7.99 3.87 -3.87
CA ASP A 167 9.06 2.94 -4.19
C ASP A 167 9.09 1.83 -3.14
N VAL A 168 9.38 0.62 -3.58
CA VAL A 168 9.36 -0.58 -2.75
C VAL A 168 10.72 -1.25 -2.76
N VAL A 169 11.22 -1.58 -1.58
CA VAL A 169 12.47 -2.32 -1.40
C VAL A 169 12.11 -3.75 -1.00
N LEU A 170 12.54 -4.71 -1.82
CA LEU A 170 12.36 -6.14 -1.60
C LEU A 170 13.63 -6.76 -1.01
N SER A 171 13.46 -7.81 -0.21
CA SER A 171 14.56 -8.61 0.32
C SER A 171 15.14 -9.52 -0.76
N LYS A 172 16.47 -9.53 -0.89
CA LYS A 172 17.23 -10.56 -1.62
C LYS A 172 17.49 -11.82 -0.78
N GLY A 173 17.13 -11.81 0.50
CA GLY A 173 17.55 -12.80 1.48
C GLY A 173 18.86 -12.41 2.18
N PRO A 174 19.23 -13.16 3.23
CA PRO A 174 20.42 -12.88 4.02
C PRO A 174 21.68 -13.06 3.16
N ALA A 175 22.69 -12.21 3.37
CA ALA A 175 23.94 -12.25 2.60
C ALA A 175 24.70 -13.57 2.77
N THR A 176 24.53 -14.21 3.94
CA THR A 176 25.12 -15.51 4.28
C THR A 176 24.06 -16.43 4.86
N VAL A 177 24.17 -17.71 4.52
CA VAL A 177 23.28 -18.77 4.98
C VAL A 177 24.12 -19.80 5.72
N GLN A 178 23.63 -20.32 6.84
CA GLN A 178 24.28 -21.44 7.51
C GLN A 178 23.95 -22.75 6.82
N MET A 179 24.98 -23.55 6.57
CA MET A 179 24.83 -24.84 5.93
C MET A 179 24.11 -25.83 6.87
N PRO A 180 22.94 -26.37 6.50
CA PRO A 180 22.26 -27.40 7.28
C PRO A 180 23.04 -28.71 7.26
N ASP A 181 22.77 -29.60 8.23
CA ASP A 181 23.28 -30.97 8.19
C ASP A 181 22.42 -31.84 7.26
N LEU A 182 22.99 -32.22 6.13
CA LEU A 182 22.38 -33.08 5.12
C LEU A 182 22.88 -34.52 5.23
N PHE A 183 23.75 -34.84 6.20
CA PHE A 183 24.28 -36.19 6.36
C PHE A 183 23.15 -37.21 6.58
N GLY A 184 23.18 -38.31 5.82
CA GLY A 184 22.18 -39.38 5.88
C GLY A 184 20.83 -39.05 5.22
N ARG A 185 20.61 -37.82 4.76
CA ARG A 185 19.40 -37.44 4.01
C ARG A 185 19.44 -37.99 2.59
N SER A 186 18.27 -38.16 1.98
CA SER A 186 18.20 -38.54 0.56
C SER A 186 18.70 -37.40 -0.34
N ALA A 187 19.27 -37.72 -1.49
CA ALA A 187 19.73 -36.73 -2.45
C ALA A 187 18.61 -35.76 -2.90
N GLY A 188 17.36 -36.24 -2.98
CA GLY A 188 16.19 -35.43 -3.32
C GLY A 188 15.83 -34.44 -2.22
N GLU A 189 15.77 -34.90 -0.97
CA GLU A 189 15.48 -34.05 0.19
C GLU A 189 16.58 -33.00 0.41
N ALA A 190 17.85 -33.43 0.31
CA ALA A 190 18.99 -32.54 0.40
C ALA A 190 18.95 -31.44 -0.67
N ARG A 191 18.57 -31.80 -1.90
CA ARG A 191 18.40 -30.84 -2.99
C ARG A 191 17.31 -29.82 -2.69
N SER A 192 16.13 -30.26 -2.24
CA SER A 192 15.04 -29.34 -1.89
C SER A 192 15.42 -28.38 -0.77
N MET A 193 16.14 -28.85 0.26
CA MET A 193 16.62 -27.97 1.34
C MET A 193 17.63 -26.93 0.83
N ILE A 194 18.59 -27.34 -0.01
CA ILE A 194 19.57 -26.42 -0.62
C ILE A 194 18.88 -25.36 -1.48
N GLU A 195 17.90 -25.76 -2.30
CA GLU A 195 17.14 -24.86 -3.16
C GLU A 195 16.27 -23.87 -2.35
N GLN A 196 15.64 -24.32 -1.25
CA GLN A 196 14.88 -23.47 -0.34
C GLN A 196 15.76 -22.40 0.34
N LEU A 197 17.02 -22.74 0.61
CA LEU A 197 18.02 -21.83 1.16
C LEU A 197 18.63 -20.88 0.12
N GLY A 198 18.21 -20.97 -1.15
CA GLY A 198 18.75 -20.14 -2.24
C GLY A 198 20.20 -20.48 -2.59
N LEU A 199 20.65 -21.69 -2.28
CA LEU A 199 21.98 -22.20 -2.61
C LEU A 199 21.94 -23.01 -3.91
N ARG A 200 23.10 -23.20 -4.56
CA ARG A 200 23.19 -23.96 -5.81
C ARG A 200 24.06 -25.19 -5.65
N ILE A 201 23.67 -26.31 -6.26
CA ILE A 201 24.50 -27.53 -6.26
C ILE A 201 25.53 -27.41 -7.38
N ALA A 202 26.82 -27.37 -7.02
CA ALA A 202 27.92 -27.27 -7.97
C ALA A 202 28.44 -28.62 -8.46
N GLY A 203 28.26 -29.68 -7.66
CA GLY A 203 28.67 -31.02 -8.04
C GLY A 203 28.05 -32.09 -7.16
N MET A 204 27.69 -33.21 -7.77
CA MET A 204 27.32 -34.43 -7.07
C MET A 204 28.31 -35.52 -7.44
N SER A 205 29.10 -35.97 -6.46
CA SER A 205 29.98 -37.12 -6.60
C SER A 205 29.32 -38.36 -6.01
N ARG A 206 29.68 -39.55 -6.51
CA ARG A 206 29.19 -40.83 -5.99
C ARG A 206 30.32 -41.58 -5.32
N ASP A 207 30.07 -42.08 -4.13
CA ASP A 207 31.00 -42.93 -3.40
C ASP A 207 30.47 -44.37 -3.36
N THR A 208 31.25 -45.31 -3.89
CA THR A 208 30.91 -46.73 -3.96
C THR A 208 31.34 -47.54 -2.74
N SER A 209 32.03 -46.90 -1.79
CA SER A 209 32.63 -47.57 -0.63
C SER A 209 31.78 -47.46 0.63
N SER A 210 30.63 -46.76 0.57
CA SER A 210 29.78 -46.54 1.73
C SER A 210 28.75 -47.66 1.92
N LEU A 211 28.47 -47.97 3.19
CA LEU A 211 27.43 -48.90 3.64
C LEU A 211 26.07 -48.21 3.86
N GLN A 212 25.96 -46.91 3.55
CA GLN A 212 24.71 -46.16 3.72
C GLN A 212 23.70 -46.50 2.61
N PRO A 213 22.39 -46.28 2.86
CA PRO A 213 21.32 -46.53 1.88
C PRO A 213 21.61 -45.87 0.54
N GLU A 214 21.17 -46.47 -0.57
CA GLU A 214 21.42 -45.91 -1.91
C GLU A 214 20.93 -44.44 -2.03
N ASN A 215 21.72 -43.60 -2.69
CA ASN A 215 21.39 -42.18 -2.92
C ASN A 215 21.24 -41.34 -1.64
N SER A 216 21.86 -41.75 -0.54
CA SER A 216 21.97 -40.95 0.69
C SER A 216 23.22 -40.08 0.67
N VAL A 217 23.16 -38.89 1.25
CA VAL A 217 24.30 -37.97 1.34
C VAL A 217 25.27 -38.45 2.42
N ILE A 218 26.52 -38.70 2.04
CA ILE A 218 27.61 -39.13 2.92
C ILE A 218 28.50 -37.96 3.31
N ARG A 219 28.65 -36.99 2.40
CA ARG A 219 29.48 -35.81 2.60
C ARG A 219 28.85 -34.62 1.92
N GLN A 220 28.99 -33.48 2.56
CA GLN A 220 28.64 -32.17 2.02
C GLN A 220 29.81 -31.22 2.16
N ILE A 221 29.92 -30.28 1.22
CA ILE A 221 30.88 -29.18 1.24
C ILE A 221 30.13 -27.92 0.81
N PRO A 222 30.12 -26.83 1.59
CA PRO A 222 30.64 -26.67 2.96
C PRO A 222 30.10 -27.64 4.02
N ALA A 223 30.82 -27.80 5.14
CA ALA A 223 30.40 -28.65 6.26
C ALA A 223 29.20 -28.05 7.01
N ALA A 224 28.45 -28.88 7.74
CA ALA A 224 27.32 -28.43 8.55
C ALA A 224 27.75 -27.32 9.53
N GLY A 225 26.92 -26.28 9.65
CA GLY A 225 27.18 -25.09 10.47
C GLY A 225 28.13 -24.05 9.86
N GLN A 226 28.79 -24.32 8.73
CA GLN A 226 29.58 -23.30 8.04
C GLN A 226 28.69 -22.27 7.32
N THR A 227 29.10 -21.02 7.34
CA THR A 227 28.42 -19.93 6.61
C THR A 227 28.86 -19.89 5.16
N ILE A 228 27.91 -19.90 4.25
CA ILE A 228 28.12 -19.76 2.80
C ILE A 228 27.38 -18.51 2.31
N SER A 229 27.95 -17.79 1.33
CA SER A 229 27.24 -16.67 0.69
C SER A 229 25.97 -17.16 0.00
N ALA A 230 24.92 -16.32 -0.01
CA ALA A 230 23.70 -16.60 -0.77
C ALA A 230 24.04 -16.91 -2.24
N GLY A 231 23.43 -17.96 -2.81
CA GLY A 231 23.77 -18.46 -4.16
C GLY A 231 25.12 -19.20 -4.25
N GLY A 232 25.75 -19.50 -3.13
CA GLY A 232 27.03 -20.20 -3.08
C GLY A 232 26.96 -21.65 -3.55
N PRO A 233 28.06 -22.20 -4.10
CA PRO A 233 28.13 -23.57 -4.58
C PRO A 233 28.20 -24.60 -3.43
N VAL A 234 27.37 -25.62 -3.50
CA VAL A 234 27.35 -26.78 -2.58
C VAL A 234 27.72 -28.03 -3.35
N SER A 235 28.69 -28.79 -2.85
CA SER A 235 29.08 -30.08 -3.40
C SER A 235 28.59 -31.19 -2.47
N LEU A 236 27.93 -32.18 -3.04
CA LEU A 236 27.41 -33.34 -2.33
C LEU A 236 28.15 -34.61 -2.78
N THR A 237 28.39 -35.51 -1.85
CA THR A 237 28.81 -36.88 -2.15
C THR A 237 27.71 -37.82 -1.67
N VAL A 238 27.18 -38.63 -2.58
CA VAL A 238 26.11 -39.58 -2.30
C VAL A 238 26.61 -41.02 -2.35
N SER A 239 26.00 -41.90 -1.55
CA SER A 239 26.27 -43.33 -1.58
C SER A 239 25.74 -43.97 -2.85
N HIS A 240 26.59 -44.79 -3.45
CA HIS A 240 26.24 -45.63 -4.59
C HIS A 240 26.63 -47.06 -4.29
N PHE A 241 25.69 -47.87 -3.80
CA PHE A 241 25.95 -49.29 -3.61
C PHE A 241 25.98 -49.97 -4.99
N PRO A 242 27.11 -50.57 -5.43
CA PRO A 242 27.12 -51.28 -6.70
C PRO A 242 26.17 -52.48 -6.60
N PRO A 243 25.33 -52.74 -7.63
CA PRO A 243 24.49 -53.93 -7.63
C PRO A 243 25.39 -55.17 -7.47
N PRO A 244 25.01 -56.16 -6.64
CA PRO A 244 25.77 -57.39 -6.53
C PRO A 244 25.89 -58.02 -7.94
N PRO A 245 27.06 -58.59 -8.29
CA PRO A 245 27.26 -59.15 -9.61
C PRO A 245 26.18 -60.21 -9.87
N SER A 246 25.48 -60.08 -11.00
CA SER A 246 24.53 -61.09 -11.46
C SER A 246 25.30 -62.37 -11.74
N ILE A 247 25.24 -63.33 -10.80
CA ILE A 247 25.73 -64.68 -11.06
C ILE A 247 24.79 -65.26 -12.13
N LYS A 248 25.27 -65.35 -13.37
CA LYS A 248 24.62 -66.19 -14.37
C LYS A 248 24.80 -67.63 -13.88
N ILE A 249 23.75 -68.18 -13.29
CA ILE A 249 23.69 -69.62 -13.04
C ILE A 249 23.49 -70.22 -14.43
N ASP A 250 24.56 -70.75 -15.02
CA ASP A 250 24.45 -71.64 -16.17
C ASP A 250 23.71 -72.90 -15.69
N THR A 251 22.39 -72.89 -15.81
CA THR A 251 21.55 -74.07 -15.55
C THR A 251 21.70 -75.04 -16.73
N GLY A 252 22.91 -75.53 -16.96
CA GLY A 252 23.23 -76.64 -17.85
C GLY A 252 22.85 -77.97 -17.20
N ILE A 253 21.58 -78.16 -16.83
CA ILE A 253 21.06 -79.49 -16.50
C ILE A 253 20.76 -80.16 -17.83
N SER A 254 21.77 -80.81 -18.40
CA SER A 254 21.60 -81.76 -19.48
C SER A 254 20.76 -82.93 -18.94
N ALA A 255 19.57 -83.14 -19.52
CA ALA A 255 18.72 -84.28 -19.18
C ALA A 255 19.50 -85.60 -19.39
N PRO A 256 19.42 -86.60 -18.48
CA PRO A 256 20.07 -87.87 -18.70
C PRO A 256 19.51 -88.55 -19.97
N PRO A 257 20.35 -89.21 -20.79
CA PRO A 257 19.91 -89.86 -22.01
C PRO A 257 18.96 -91.03 -21.71
N PRO A 258 17.99 -91.35 -22.60
CA PRO A 258 17.09 -92.48 -22.40
C PRO A 258 17.86 -93.80 -22.37
N SER A 259 17.47 -94.66 -21.43
CA SER A 259 18.01 -96.02 -21.24
C SER A 259 17.85 -96.88 -22.50
N SER A 260 18.94 -97.50 -22.95
CA SER A 260 18.99 -98.43 -24.08
C SER A 260 18.05 -99.64 -23.90
N PRO A 261 17.40 -100.16 -24.96
CA PRO A 261 16.58 -101.37 -24.87
C PRO A 261 17.43 -102.64 -24.57
N PRO A 262 16.86 -103.67 -23.93
CA PRO A 262 17.58 -104.88 -23.54
C PRO A 262 18.06 -105.69 -24.76
N LEU A 263 19.30 -106.19 -24.69
CA LEU A 263 19.93 -107.06 -25.68
C LEU A 263 19.21 -108.43 -25.78
N PRO A 264 19.04 -109.01 -26.99
CA PRO A 264 18.52 -110.36 -27.16
C PRO A 264 19.51 -111.43 -26.63
N PRO A 265 19.03 -112.59 -26.14
CA PRO A 265 19.88 -113.62 -25.56
C PRO A 265 20.81 -114.26 -26.60
N SER A 266 22.07 -114.42 -26.20
CA SER A 266 23.17 -114.98 -26.99
C SER A 266 22.93 -116.45 -27.34
N ARG A 267 22.88 -116.80 -28.64
CA ARG A 267 22.99 -118.19 -29.10
C ARG A 267 24.46 -118.59 -29.09
N PHE A 268 24.83 -119.50 -28.20
CA PHE A 268 26.12 -120.19 -28.21
C PHE A 268 26.22 -121.14 -29.43
N PRO A 269 27.35 -121.18 -30.15
CA PRO A 269 27.61 -122.19 -31.15
C PRO A 269 27.98 -123.53 -30.49
N LEU A 270 27.36 -124.62 -30.96
CA LEU A 270 27.71 -126.00 -30.60
C LEU A 270 29.07 -126.37 -31.20
N PRO A 271 29.94 -127.10 -30.47
CA PRO A 271 31.23 -127.55 -30.97
C PRO A 271 31.10 -128.70 -31.98
N ALA A 272 32.01 -128.73 -32.94
CA ALA A 272 32.14 -129.75 -33.97
C ALA A 272 32.44 -131.14 -33.37
N SER A 273 31.75 -132.16 -33.85
CA SER A 273 32.13 -133.57 -33.68
C SER A 273 32.65 -134.14 -34.99
N ARG A 274 33.81 -134.77 -34.85
CA ARG A 274 34.65 -135.58 -35.74
C ARG A 274 33.95 -136.36 -36.87
#